data_AF-A0A386C995-F1
#
_entry.id   AF-A0A386C995-F1
#
_cell.length_a   1.000
_cell.length_b   1.000
_cell.length_c   1.000
_cell.angle_alpha   90.00
_cell.angle_beta   90.00
_cell.angle_gamma   90.00
#
_symmetry.space_group_name_H-M   'P 1'
#
loop_
_entity.id
_entity.type
_entity.pdbx_description
1 polymer ?
#
loop_
_entity_poly.entity_id
_entity_poly.type
_entity_poly.pdbx_seq_one_letter_code
_entity_poly.pdbx_strand_id
1 'polypeptide(L)'
;MDHWLMPVARLKPGVTLTQAQTEMDVVSGRLEQEYPATNKGVGTKVRPLHEDLYRFAGQALYPLFGAVAFVLLIACVNVANLLQFRTETRRKEFALRASLGAGRRRLIQQLLTESGILALSGGLLGIGLTFAGIKFLIALAGEFPNSTEIAVNARIVLFTLGVSLLTAILFG
;
A
#
# COMPACT_ATOMS: atom_id res chain seq x y z
N MET A 1 -24.27 27.29 -15.79
CA MET A 1 -23.84 25.89 -15.55
C MET A 1 -22.41 25.82 -16.04
N ASP A 2 -21.45 25.76 -15.12
CA ASP A 2 -20.02 25.77 -15.47
C ASP A 2 -19.64 24.37 -15.97
N HIS A 3 -19.50 24.22 -17.29
CA HIS A 3 -19.09 22.97 -17.91
C HIS A 3 -17.57 22.96 -18.01
N TRP A 4 -16.94 22.30 -17.04
CA TRP A 4 -15.50 22.04 -17.11
C TRP A 4 -15.25 20.95 -18.14
N LEU A 5 -14.62 21.31 -19.26
CA LEU A 5 -14.16 20.34 -20.23
C LEU A 5 -12.76 19.87 -19.81
N MET A 6 -12.56 18.54 -19.76
CA MET A 6 -11.25 17.91 -19.59
C MET A 6 -10.83 17.25 -20.90
N PRO A 7 -10.48 18.03 -21.93
CA PRO A 7 -10.04 17.47 -23.21
C PRO A 7 -8.67 16.81 -23.04
N VAL A 8 -8.53 15.61 -23.59
CA VAL A 8 -7.25 14.89 -23.66
C VAL A 8 -6.70 15.00 -25.07
N ALA A 9 -5.45 15.44 -25.20
CA ALA A 9 -4.77 15.58 -26.49
C ALA A 9 -3.33 15.05 -26.43
N ARG A 10 -2.81 14.62 -27.58
CA ARG A 10 -1.43 14.15 -27.72
C ARG A 10 -0.55 15.26 -28.32
N LEU A 11 0.55 15.59 -27.65
CA LEU A 11 1.55 16.52 -28.17
C LEU A 11 2.30 15.93 -29.37
N LYS A 12 2.65 16.79 -30.33
CA LYS A 12 3.55 16.42 -31.43
C LYS A 12 4.94 16.06 -30.88
N PRO A 13 5.69 15.15 -31.53
CA PRO A 13 7.05 14.81 -31.11
C PRO A 13 7.95 16.06 -31.03
N GLY A 14 8.71 16.19 -29.94
CA GLY A 14 9.64 17.32 -29.73
C GLY A 14 9.02 18.61 -29.19
N VAL A 15 7.70 18.69 -29.03
CA VAL A 15 7.03 19.85 -28.42
C VAL A 15 7.11 19.77 -26.90
N THR A 16 7.56 20.86 -26.28
CA THR A 16 7.60 20.97 -24.81
C THR A 16 6.24 21.38 -24.24
N LEU A 17 5.99 21.05 -22.97
CA LEU A 17 4.77 21.47 -22.26
C LEU A 17 4.63 22.99 -22.23
N THR A 18 5.74 23.71 -22.08
CA THR A 18 5.75 25.18 -22.07
C THR A 18 5.29 25.74 -23.41
N GLN A 19 5.79 25.21 -24.53
CA GLN A 19 5.32 25.61 -25.86
C GLN A 19 3.83 25.32 -26.06
N ALA A 20 3.37 24.14 -25.64
CA ALA A 20 1.95 23.78 -25.72
C ALA A 20 1.08 24.72 -24.87
N GLN A 21 1.52 25.09 -23.66
CA GLN A 21 0.83 26.06 -22.81
C GLN A 21 0.76 27.44 -23.50
N THR A 22 1.87 27.91 -24.08
CA THR A 22 1.89 29.21 -24.77
C THR A 22 0.96 29.24 -25.98
N GLU A 23 0.91 28.18 -26.79
CA GLU A 23 -0.06 28.09 -27.89
C GLU A 23 -1.50 28.10 -27.37
N MET A 24 -1.78 27.36 -26.30
CA MET A 24 -3.10 27.34 -25.69
C MET A 24 -3.50 28.69 -25.08
N ASP A 25 -2.57 29.44 -24.51
CA ASP A 25 -2.83 30.79 -23.99
C ASP A 25 -3.26 31.74 -25.13
N VAL A 26 -2.62 31.64 -26.30
CA VAL A 26 -3.01 32.41 -27.49
C VAL A 26 -4.41 32.01 -27.97
N VAL A 27 -4.71 30.72 -28.00
CA VAL A 27 -6.03 30.21 -28.38
C VAL A 27 -7.09 30.68 -27.40
N SER A 28 -6.87 30.53 -26.09
CA SER A 28 -7.79 31.02 -25.05
C SER A 28 -8.03 32.53 -25.15
N GLY A 29 -7.00 33.33 -25.42
CA GLY A 29 -7.16 34.78 -25.62
C GLY A 29 -8.00 35.15 -26.84
N ARG A 30 -7.88 34.39 -27.95
CA ARG A 30 -8.74 34.57 -29.13
C ARG A 30 -10.19 34.18 -28.84
N LEU A 31 -10.39 33.04 -28.17
CA LEU A 31 -11.72 32.57 -27.77
C LEU A 31 -12.42 33.52 -26.80
N GLU A 32 -11.68 34.22 -25.94
CA GLU A 32 -12.22 35.27 -25.08
C GLU A 32 -12.71 36.49 -25.90
N GLN A 33 -11.98 36.89 -26.93
CA GLN A 33 -12.38 38.02 -27.79
C GLN A 33 -13.56 37.67 -28.69
N GLU A 34 -13.59 36.45 -29.23
CA GLU A 34 -14.63 35.99 -30.17
C GLU A 34 -15.92 35.57 -29.44
N TYR A 35 -15.79 35.01 -28.24
CA TYR A 35 -16.92 34.55 -27.41
C TYR A 35 -16.86 35.09 -25.96
N PRO A 36 -16.96 36.41 -25.77
CA PRO A 36 -16.81 37.03 -24.45
C PRO A 36 -17.92 36.65 -23.46
N ALA A 37 -19.09 36.24 -23.95
CA ALA A 37 -20.21 35.83 -23.09
C ALA A 37 -19.96 34.50 -22.36
N THR A 38 -19.13 33.62 -22.91
CA THR A 38 -18.87 32.28 -22.35
C THR A 38 -17.42 32.08 -21.89
N ASN A 39 -16.45 32.79 -22.47
CA ASN A 39 -15.03 32.48 -22.31
C ASN A 39 -14.21 33.59 -21.64
N LYS A 40 -14.86 34.68 -21.21
CA LYS A 40 -14.18 35.78 -20.52
C LYS A 40 -13.55 35.32 -19.20
N GLY A 41 -12.24 35.50 -19.05
CA GLY A 41 -11.48 35.01 -17.90
C GLY A 41 -11.29 33.48 -17.83
N VAL A 42 -11.68 32.74 -18.88
CA VAL A 42 -11.53 31.28 -18.93
C VAL A 42 -10.20 30.93 -19.62
N GLY A 43 -9.22 30.51 -18.82
CA GLY A 43 -7.92 30.05 -19.32
C GLY A 43 -7.83 28.53 -19.38
N THR A 44 -6.90 28.02 -20.21
CA THR A 44 -6.60 26.59 -20.27
C THR A 44 -5.27 26.30 -19.59
N LYS A 45 -5.21 25.26 -18.74
CA LYS A 45 -3.95 24.76 -18.19
C LYS A 45 -3.59 23.44 -18.86
N VAL A 46 -2.48 23.44 -19.59
CA VAL A 46 -1.89 22.23 -20.17
C VAL A 46 -1.10 21.53 -19.06
N ARG A 47 -1.50 20.30 -18.76
CA ARG A 47 -0.87 19.47 -17.73
C ARG A 47 -0.60 18.09 -18.32
N PRO A 48 0.51 17.43 -17.94
CA PRO A 48 0.72 16.04 -18.28
C PRO A 48 -0.45 15.21 -17.75
N LEU A 49 -1.05 14.40 -18.61
CA LEU A 49 -2.16 13.53 -18.22
C LEU A 49 -1.79 12.62 -17.04
N HIS A 50 -0.54 12.14 -17.01
CA HIS A 50 -0.03 11.35 -15.89
C HIS A 50 0.04 12.16 -14.58
N GLU A 51 0.42 13.44 -14.60
CA GLU A 51 0.45 14.20 -13.36
C GLU A 51 -0.97 14.45 -12.84
N ASP A 52 -1.94 14.73 -13.71
CA ASP A 52 -3.30 15.02 -13.26
C ASP A 52 -4.03 13.77 -12.75
N LEU A 53 -3.82 12.61 -13.37
CA LEU A 53 -4.38 11.33 -12.92
C LEU A 53 -3.79 10.87 -11.59
N TYR A 54 -2.49 11.06 -11.38
CA TYR A 54 -1.79 10.54 -10.19
C TYR A 54 -1.58 11.57 -9.09
N ARG A 55 -1.88 12.86 -9.30
CA ARG A 55 -1.67 13.90 -8.27
C ARG A 55 -2.49 13.67 -7.00
N PHE A 56 -3.74 13.25 -7.13
CA PHE A 56 -4.57 12.88 -5.99
C PHE A 56 -4.11 11.58 -5.31
N ALA A 57 -3.68 10.59 -6.11
CA ALA A 57 -3.21 9.32 -5.59
C ALA A 57 -1.84 9.44 -4.86
N GLY A 58 -0.91 10.20 -5.43
CA GLY A 58 0.46 10.35 -4.92
C GLY A 58 0.53 11.06 -3.57
N GLN A 59 -0.28 12.11 -3.35
CA GLN A 59 -0.32 12.80 -2.05
C GLN A 59 -1.02 11.99 -0.96
N ALA A 60 -2.05 11.21 -1.30
CA ALA A 60 -2.73 10.33 -0.35
C ALA A 60 -1.92 9.05 -0.02
N LEU A 61 -0.99 8.65 -0.89
CA LEU A 61 -0.16 7.46 -0.70
C LEU A 61 0.78 7.58 0.51
N TYR A 62 1.43 8.74 0.70
CA TYR A 62 2.37 8.96 1.81
C TYR A 62 1.74 8.75 3.20
N PRO A 63 0.61 9.39 3.56
CA PRO A 63 -0.03 9.14 4.85
C PRO A 63 -0.57 7.71 4.96
N LEU A 64 -1.01 7.09 3.85
CA LEU A 64 -1.42 5.69 3.84
C LEU A 64 -0.26 4.75 4.19
N PHE A 65 0.92 4.94 3.59
CA PHE A 65 2.13 4.19 3.95
C PHE A 65 2.53 4.42 5.41
N GLY A 66 2.43 5.65 5.90
CA GLY A 66 2.65 5.97 7.31
C GLY A 66 1.71 5.19 8.23
N ALA A 67 0.40 5.21 7.93
CA ALA A 67 -0.60 4.48 8.69
C ALA A 67 -0.34 2.96 8.69
N VAL A 68 -0.03 2.38 7.52
CA VAL A 68 0.33 0.96 7.41
C VAL A 68 1.57 0.62 8.23
N ALA A 69 2.59 1.48 8.23
CA ALA A 69 3.79 1.28 9.04
C ALA A 69 3.47 1.30 10.56
N PHE A 70 2.63 2.23 11.01
CA PHE A 70 2.17 2.26 12.41
C PHE A 70 1.37 1.02 12.79
N VAL A 71 0.44 0.60 11.94
CA VAL A 71 -0.35 -0.63 12.17
C VAL A 71 0.56 -1.84 12.26
N LEU A 72 1.57 -1.93 11.39
CA LEU A 72 2.57 -3.00 11.43
C LEU A 72 3.36 -2.99 12.73
N LEU A 73 3.82 -1.81 13.19
CA LEU A 73 4.52 -1.67 14.46
C LEU A 73 3.66 -2.11 15.64
N ILE A 74 2.39 -1.69 15.69
CA ILE A 74 1.43 -2.09 16.74
C ILE A 74 1.26 -3.62 16.73
N ALA A 75 1.11 -4.22 15.55
CA ALA A 75 1.00 -5.67 15.42
C ALA A 75 2.27 -6.39 15.90
N CYS A 76 3.46 -5.91 15.53
CA CYS A 76 4.73 -6.46 16.00
C CYS A 76 4.87 -6.38 17.52
N VAL A 77 4.51 -5.25 18.14
CA VAL A 77 4.52 -5.09 19.61
C VAL A 77 3.56 -6.08 20.27
N ASN A 78 2.36 -6.28 19.72
CA ASN A 78 1.40 -7.24 20.27
C ASN A 78 1.91 -8.68 20.18
N VAL A 79 2.53 -9.06 19.07
CA VAL A 79 3.14 -10.39 18.90
C VAL A 79 4.31 -10.57 19.86
N ALA A 80 5.16 -9.56 20.01
CA ALA A 80 6.26 -9.58 20.97
C ALA A 80 5.77 -9.80 22.41
N ASN A 81 4.75 -9.05 22.82
CA ASN A 81 4.14 -9.18 24.14
C ASN A 81 3.54 -10.59 24.36
N LEU A 82 2.86 -11.14 23.35
CA LEU A 82 2.28 -12.48 23.42
C LEU A 82 3.36 -13.55 23.59
N LEU A 83 4.44 -13.48 22.81
CA LEU A 83 5.55 -14.44 22.87
C LEU A 83 6.33 -14.32 24.19
N GLN A 84 6.55 -13.10 24.66
CA GLN A 84 7.17 -12.83 25.96
C GLN A 84 6.33 -13.38 27.13
N PHE A 85 5.01 -13.25 27.07
CA PHE A 85 4.12 -13.84 28.08
C PHE A 85 4.17 -15.38 28.08
N ARG A 86 4.22 -15.99 26.88
CA ARG A 86 4.28 -17.46 26.73
C ARG A 86 5.60 -18.05 27.22
N THR A 87 6.72 -17.38 26.96
CA THR A 87 8.03 -17.83 27.45
C THR A 87 8.08 -17.78 28.96
N GLU A 88 7.50 -16.77 29.60
CA GLU A 88 7.42 -16.71 31.06
C GLU A 88 6.51 -17.77 31.68
N THR A 89 5.34 -18.05 31.08
CA THR A 89 4.47 -19.13 31.58
C THR A 89 5.11 -20.51 31.46
N ARG A 90 5.93 -20.75 30.43
CA ARG A 90 6.65 -22.01 30.19
C ARG A 90 7.99 -22.11 30.93
N ARG A 91 8.42 -21.06 31.63
CA ARG A 91 9.74 -20.99 32.28
C ARG A 91 9.95 -22.05 33.35
N LYS A 92 8.89 -22.41 34.10
CA LYS A 92 8.93 -23.50 35.10
C LYS A 92 9.12 -24.89 34.45
N GLU A 93 8.44 -25.18 33.35
CA GLU A 93 8.65 -26.42 32.58
C GLU A 93 10.07 -26.49 32.00
N PHE A 94 10.59 -25.37 31.49
CA PHE A 94 11.95 -25.30 30.97
C PHE A 94 13.00 -25.51 32.06
N ALA A 95 12.81 -24.97 33.26
CA ALA A 95 13.69 -25.21 34.40
C ALA A 95 13.68 -26.70 34.83
N LEU A 96 12.51 -27.33 34.86
CA LEU A 96 12.36 -28.76 35.18
C LEU A 96 12.97 -29.67 34.09
N ARG A 97 12.78 -29.34 32.81
CA ARG A 97 13.41 -30.11 31.71
C ARG A 97 14.92 -29.91 31.67
N ALA A 98 15.41 -28.72 31.98
CA ALA A 98 16.84 -28.44 32.06
C ALA A 98 17.51 -29.22 33.21
N SER A 99 16.85 -29.35 34.37
CA SER A 99 17.36 -30.17 35.48
C SER A 99 17.34 -31.68 35.17
N LEU A 100 16.43 -32.13 34.31
CA LEU A 100 16.39 -33.49 33.76
C LEU A 100 17.41 -33.72 32.61
N GLY A 101 18.28 -32.75 32.30
CA GLY A 101 19.33 -32.88 31.29
C GLY A 101 18.87 -32.63 29.85
N ALA A 102 17.65 -32.10 29.63
CA ALA A 102 17.23 -31.70 28.29
C ALA A 102 18.10 -30.53 27.80
N GLY A 103 18.83 -30.74 26.70
CA GLY A 103 19.72 -29.74 26.14
C GLY A 103 18.99 -28.46 25.72
N ARG A 104 19.56 -27.29 26.04
CA ARG A 104 19.05 -25.95 25.67
C ARG A 104 18.64 -25.83 24.20
N ARG A 105 19.35 -26.52 23.29
CA ARG A 105 19.02 -26.59 21.86
C ARG A 105 17.61 -27.12 21.57
N ARG A 106 17.15 -28.15 22.31
CA ARG A 106 15.84 -28.77 22.07
C ARG A 106 14.69 -27.85 22.49
N LEU A 107 14.90 -27.06 23.54
CA LEU A 107 13.93 -26.07 24.02
C LEU A 107 13.81 -24.89 23.04
N ILE A 108 14.94 -24.39 22.53
CA ILE A 108 14.97 -23.31 21.53
C ILE A 108 14.32 -23.77 20.23
N GLN A 109 14.62 -24.98 19.74
CA GLN A 109 13.99 -25.52 18.54
C GLN A 109 12.48 -25.66 18.70
N GLN A 110 11.99 -26.10 19.85
CA GLN A 110 10.57 -26.22 20.12
C GLN A 110 9.87 -24.86 20.04
N LEU A 111 10.42 -23.83 20.69
CA LEU A 111 9.87 -22.46 20.65
C LEU A 111 9.87 -21.90 19.23
N LEU A 112 10.98 -22.03 18.50
CA LEU A 112 11.06 -21.59 17.11
C LEU A 112 10.06 -22.30 16.20
N THR A 113 9.84 -23.60 16.38
CA THR A 113 8.82 -24.33 15.61
C THR A 113 7.41 -23.89 15.96
N GLU A 114 7.10 -23.66 17.24
CA GLU A 114 5.77 -23.22 17.68
C GLU A 114 5.47 -21.80 17.18
N SER A 115 6.40 -20.86 17.36
CA SER A 115 6.32 -19.50 16.86
C SER A 115 6.29 -19.44 15.33
N GLY A 116 7.07 -20.29 14.66
CA GLY A 116 7.09 -20.40 13.20
C GLY A 116 5.74 -20.87 12.63
N ILE A 117 5.11 -21.89 13.23
CA ILE A 117 3.79 -22.38 12.81
C ILE A 117 2.73 -21.28 12.99
N LEU A 118 2.78 -20.55 14.10
CA LEU A 118 1.87 -19.41 14.34
C LEU A 118 2.06 -18.28 13.34
N ALA A 119 3.31 -17.91 13.04
CA ALA A 119 3.60 -16.86 12.07
C ALA A 119 3.22 -17.26 10.63
N LEU A 120 3.43 -18.52 10.25
CA LEU A 120 3.01 -19.04 8.95
C LEU A 120 1.50 -19.10 8.81
N SER A 121 0.79 -19.62 9.81
CA SER A 121 -0.68 -19.67 9.81
C SER A 121 -1.29 -18.27 9.79
N GLY A 122 -0.78 -17.33 10.60
CA GLY A 122 -1.19 -15.94 10.56
C GLY A 122 -0.90 -15.27 9.21
N GLY A 123 0.28 -15.51 8.63
CA GLY A 123 0.66 -14.99 7.31
C GLY A 123 -0.24 -15.51 6.19
N LEU A 124 -0.52 -16.83 6.15
CA LEU A 124 -1.42 -17.44 5.18
C LEU A 124 -2.85 -16.92 5.31
N LEU A 125 -3.36 -16.80 6.54
CA LEU A 125 -4.69 -16.21 6.80
C LEU A 125 -4.75 -14.75 6.33
N GLY A 126 -3.71 -13.96 6.61
CA GLY A 126 -3.61 -12.57 6.15
C GLY A 126 -3.59 -12.43 4.63
N ILE A 127 -2.87 -13.32 3.95
CA ILE A 127 -2.88 -13.40 2.47
C ILE A 127 -4.28 -13.74 1.97
N GLY A 128 -4.95 -14.75 2.56
CA GLY A 128 -6.33 -15.10 2.20
C GLY A 128 -7.32 -13.95 2.39
N LEU A 129 -7.22 -13.23 3.52
CA LEU A 129 -8.00 -12.04 3.81
C LEU A 129 -7.73 -10.91 2.80
N THR A 130 -6.49 -10.77 2.33
CA THR A 130 -6.12 -9.78 1.31
C THR A 130 -6.83 -10.06 0.00
N PHE A 131 -6.85 -11.31 -0.47
CA PHE A 131 -7.58 -11.70 -1.69
C PHE A 131 -9.08 -11.44 -1.55
N ALA A 132 -9.68 -11.82 -0.42
CA ALA A 132 -11.09 -11.58 -0.15
C ALA A 132 -11.42 -10.08 -0.09
N GLY A 133 -10.57 -9.29 0.59
CA GLY A 133 -10.73 -7.85 0.74
C GLY A 133 -10.62 -7.11 -0.59
N ILE A 134 -9.65 -7.46 -1.43
CA ILE A 134 -9.52 -6.87 -2.78
C ILE A 134 -10.77 -7.17 -3.60
N LYS A 135 -11.24 -8.43 -3.60
CA LYS A 135 -12.46 -8.80 -4.32
C LYS A 135 -13.69 -8.03 -3.82
N PHE A 136 -13.81 -7.84 -2.51
CA PHE A 136 -14.91 -7.09 -1.90
C PHE A 136 -14.86 -5.60 -2.26
N LEU A 137 -13.67 -4.98 -2.20
CA LEU A 137 -13.49 -3.57 -2.56
C LEU A 137 -13.78 -3.33 -4.04
N ILE A 138 -13.33 -4.21 -4.94
CA ILE A 138 -13.63 -4.11 -6.38
C ILE A 138 -15.15 -4.23 -6.61
N ALA A 139 -15.81 -5.16 -5.92
CA ALA A 139 -17.26 -5.32 -6.03
C ALA A 139 -18.04 -4.09 -5.55
N LEU A 140 -17.52 -3.35 -4.58
CA LEU A 140 -18.15 -2.14 -4.04
C LEU A 140 -17.86 -0.87 -4.87
N ALA A 141 -16.69 -0.81 -5.52
CA ALA A 141 -16.18 0.40 -6.18
C ALA A 141 -16.69 0.60 -7.64
N GLY A 142 -17.32 -0.40 -8.26
CA GLY A 142 -17.81 -0.33 -9.64
C GLY A 142 -16.70 -0.50 -10.70
N GLU A 143 -17.08 -0.55 -11.99
CA GLU A 143 -16.14 -0.77 -13.11
C GLU A 143 -15.13 0.39 -13.25
N PHE A 144 -13.94 0.23 -12.68
CA PHE A 144 -12.79 1.09 -12.98
C PHE A 144 -12.13 0.66 -14.29
N PRO A 145 -11.93 1.59 -15.26
CA PRO A 145 -11.04 1.33 -16.38
C PRO A 145 -9.61 1.17 -15.81
N ASN A 146 -9.04 -0.03 -15.93
CA ASN A 146 -7.78 -0.52 -15.32
C ASN A 146 -7.90 -1.32 -13.99
N SER A 147 -9.01 -2.03 -13.76
CA SER A 147 -9.13 -3.04 -12.68
C SER A 147 -8.14 -4.21 -12.76
N THR A 148 -7.34 -4.29 -13.83
CA THR A 148 -6.43 -5.39 -14.14
C THR A 148 -5.06 -5.30 -13.43
N GLU A 149 -4.69 -4.15 -12.85
CA GLU A 149 -3.36 -3.97 -12.21
C GLU A 149 -3.36 -4.10 -10.67
N ILE A 150 -4.51 -4.12 -10.00
CA ILE A 150 -4.59 -4.32 -8.55
C ILE A 150 -4.51 -5.83 -8.24
N ALA A 151 -3.32 -6.39 -8.40
CA ALA A 151 -3.04 -7.79 -8.14
C ALA A 151 -2.16 -7.97 -6.90
N VAL A 152 -2.43 -9.04 -6.13
CA VAL A 152 -1.50 -9.51 -5.10
C VAL A 152 -0.23 -10.01 -5.79
N ASN A 153 0.80 -9.19 -5.81
CA ASN A 153 2.07 -9.51 -6.43
C ASN A 153 2.95 -10.35 -5.50
N ALA A 154 3.85 -11.15 -6.08
CA ALA A 154 4.79 -11.99 -5.34
C ALA A 154 5.64 -11.18 -4.34
N ARG A 155 5.94 -9.91 -4.63
CA ARG A 155 6.65 -9.00 -3.71
C ARG A 155 5.88 -8.77 -2.41
N ILE A 156 4.56 -8.60 -2.47
CA ILE A 156 3.72 -8.38 -1.29
C ILE A 156 3.67 -9.65 -0.45
N VAL A 157 3.50 -10.81 -1.09
CA VAL A 157 3.50 -12.11 -0.41
C VAL A 157 4.84 -12.36 0.28
N LEU A 158 5.96 -12.17 -0.43
CA LEU A 158 7.30 -12.35 0.12
C LEU A 158 7.59 -11.37 1.26
N PHE A 159 7.16 -10.11 1.14
CA PHE A 159 7.30 -9.13 2.21
C PHE A 159 6.50 -9.53 3.45
N THR A 160 5.22 -9.90 3.30
CA THR A 160 4.36 -10.32 4.41
C THR A 160 4.91 -11.56 5.12
N LEU A 161 5.33 -12.58 4.36
CA LEU A 161 5.96 -13.78 4.92
C LEU A 161 7.30 -13.46 5.58
N GLY A 162 8.10 -12.59 4.98
CA GLY A 162 9.39 -12.16 5.53
C GLY A 162 9.23 -11.45 6.87
N VAL A 163 8.29 -10.51 6.96
CA VAL A 163 8.02 -9.77 8.21
C VAL A 163 7.42 -10.68 9.27
N SER A 164 6.50 -11.61 8.92
CA SER A 164 5.94 -12.54 9.90
C SER A 164 7.00 -13.49 10.45
N LEU A 165 7.87 -14.03 9.60
CA LEU A 165 9.00 -14.87 10.00
C LEU A 165 10.01 -14.10 10.85
N LEU A 166 10.38 -12.90 10.44
CA LEU A 166 11.33 -12.06 11.18
C LEU A 166 10.79 -11.70 12.56
N THR A 167 9.50 -11.38 12.67
CA THR A 167 8.85 -11.14 13.98
C THR A 167 8.89 -12.39 14.85
N ALA A 168 8.62 -13.57 14.28
CA ALA A 168 8.69 -14.83 15.02
C ALA A 168 10.10 -15.19 15.48
N ILE A 169 11.13 -14.86 14.70
CA ILE A 169 12.54 -15.13 15.05
C ILE A 169 13.05 -14.14 16.10
N LEU A 170 12.68 -12.86 16.00
CA LEU A 170 13.16 -11.83 16.93
C LEU A 170 12.52 -11.95 18.32
N PHE A 171 11.27 -12.40 18.39
CA PHE A 171 10.49 -12.40 19.63
C PHE A 171 10.09 -13.80 20.14
N GLY A 172 10.30 -14.86 19.35
CA GLY A 172 9.96 -16.25 19.70
C GLY A 172 11.12 -17.01 20.32
#